data_AF-A0A6P6DIF8-F1
#
_entry.id   AF-A0A6P6DIF8-F1
#
_cell.length_a   1.000
_cell.length_b   1.000
_cell.length_c   1.000
_cell.angle_alpha   90.00
_cell.angle_beta   90.00
_cell.angle_gamma   90.00
#
_symmetry.space_group_name_H-M   'P 1'
#
loop_
_entity.id
_entity.type
_entity.pdbx_description
1 polymer ?
#
loop_
_entity_poly.entity_id
_entity_poly.type
_entity_poly.pdbx_seq_one_letter_code
_entity_poly.pdbx_strand_id
1 'polypeptide(L)'
;ALGSNVTLQVFVLDENDNAPALLAPWTQGTMGSVNELVSRSVGAGHVVAKVRAVDSDSGYNAWLSYELQLNENGARSPFRVGLYTGEISTTRALEEADAPRHRLLVLVKDHGEPPLTATATVLVSLVESGQAPKASSRVLVGISSSGKAAVDVNAYLIIAICAVSSLLVLLLLLYAALRCSMAPTEGVCTPGKPMLVCSSAVGSWSCSQHRRQRCALGRPHLRPTSWLSVPAFHHVQEQEMQASSQILMLTMAFK
;
A
#
# COMPACT_ATOMS: atom_id res chain seq x y z
N ALA A 1 19.32 -1.82 -51.76
CA ALA A 1 18.69 -2.86 -50.90
C ALA A 1 17.49 -2.24 -50.21
N LEU A 2 16.35 -2.93 -50.15
CA LEU A 2 15.18 -2.50 -49.39
C LEU A 2 15.25 -3.13 -48.01
N GLY A 3 15.22 -2.30 -46.96
CA GLY A 3 15.17 -2.73 -45.57
C GLY A 3 14.12 -1.93 -44.83
N SER A 4 13.30 -2.60 -44.03
CA SER A 4 12.31 -1.99 -43.15
C SER A 4 12.58 -2.50 -41.74
N ASN A 5 12.59 -1.59 -40.77
CA ASN A 5 12.69 -1.92 -39.35
C ASN A 5 11.36 -1.59 -38.69
N VAL A 6 10.87 -2.49 -37.85
CA VAL A 6 9.65 -2.32 -37.05
C VAL A 6 10.03 -2.57 -35.59
N THR A 7 9.76 -1.59 -34.74
CA THR A 7 9.97 -1.74 -33.30
C THR A 7 8.77 -2.45 -32.69
N LEU A 8 9.01 -3.60 -32.06
CA LEU A 8 8.02 -4.29 -31.25
C LEU A 8 8.29 -3.95 -29.77
N GLN A 9 7.23 -3.58 -29.04
CA GLN A 9 7.29 -3.42 -27.60
C GLN A 9 6.59 -4.62 -26.95
N VAL A 10 7.35 -5.37 -26.16
CA VAL A 10 6.86 -6.56 -25.45
C VAL A 10 6.79 -6.22 -23.97
N PHE A 11 5.66 -6.51 -23.34
CA PHE A 11 5.48 -6.45 -21.90
C PHE A 11 5.37 -7.87 -21.37
N VAL A 12 6.12 -8.18 -20.32
CA VAL A 12 5.99 -9.44 -19.56
C VAL A 12 5.21 -9.11 -18.31
N LEU A 13 4.19 -9.91 -18.00
CA LEU A 13 3.42 -9.84 -16.77
C LEU A 13 3.87 -10.96 -15.82
N ASP A 14 3.63 -10.72 -14.54
CA ASP A 14 3.93 -11.66 -13.45
C ASP A 14 2.70 -12.55 -13.19
N GLU A 15 2.91 -13.84 -13.06
CA GLU A 15 1.89 -14.83 -12.72
C GLU A 15 2.28 -15.46 -11.37
N ASN A 16 1.30 -15.88 -10.56
CA ASN A 16 1.57 -16.38 -9.21
C ASN A 16 2.02 -17.85 -9.22
N ASP A 17 3.26 -18.10 -9.63
CA ASP A 17 3.84 -19.45 -9.79
C ASP A 17 4.84 -19.86 -8.72
N ASN A 18 5.22 -18.95 -7.81
CA ASN A 18 6.07 -19.24 -6.66
C ASN A 18 5.27 -19.27 -5.36
N ALA A 19 5.54 -20.28 -4.53
CA ALA A 19 4.91 -20.40 -3.21
C ALA A 19 5.79 -19.78 -2.11
N PRO A 20 5.20 -19.24 -1.02
CA PRO A 20 5.95 -18.60 0.06
C PRO A 20 7.02 -19.51 0.68
N ALA A 21 8.29 -19.13 0.57
CA ALA A 21 9.41 -19.86 1.14
C ALA A 21 9.71 -19.42 2.58
N LEU A 22 9.57 -20.33 3.55
CA LEU A 22 9.90 -20.08 4.95
C LEU A 22 11.42 -19.95 5.14
N LEU A 23 11.86 -18.94 5.88
CA LEU A 23 13.28 -18.69 6.18
C LEU A 23 13.77 -19.45 7.41
N ALA A 24 15.09 -19.57 7.54
CA ALA A 24 15.72 -20.15 8.73
C ALA A 24 15.20 -19.51 10.03
N PRO A 25 14.91 -20.30 11.08
CA PRO A 25 15.26 -21.71 11.28
C PRO A 25 14.35 -22.74 10.56
N TRP A 26 13.34 -22.32 9.79
CA TRP A 26 12.37 -23.25 9.20
C TRP A 26 12.87 -24.14 8.06
N THR A 27 14.01 -23.79 7.47
CA THR A 27 14.57 -24.42 6.26
C THR A 27 15.17 -25.81 6.46
N GLN A 28 15.20 -26.32 7.69
CA GLN A 28 15.89 -27.58 8.01
C GLN A 28 14.95 -28.80 7.91
N GLY A 29 14.68 -29.23 6.66
CA GLY A 29 14.03 -30.50 6.33
C GLY A 29 12.49 -30.49 6.33
N THR A 30 11.92 -31.61 5.88
CA THR A 30 10.50 -31.81 5.47
C THR A 30 9.43 -31.51 6.54
N MET A 31 9.82 -31.18 7.77
CA MET A 31 8.91 -30.78 8.84
C MET A 31 9.62 -29.88 9.86
N GLY A 32 10.22 -28.80 9.37
CA GLY A 32 10.83 -27.76 10.22
C GLY A 32 9.89 -27.37 11.36
N SER A 33 10.43 -27.32 12.58
CA SER A 33 9.72 -26.85 13.77
C SER A 33 10.67 -26.11 14.69
N VAL A 34 10.15 -25.09 15.37
CA VAL A 34 10.91 -24.27 16.32
C VAL A 34 10.35 -24.50 17.70
N ASN A 35 11.22 -24.84 18.65
CA ASN A 35 10.87 -24.99 20.05
C ASN A 35 11.14 -23.68 20.79
N GLU A 36 10.10 -23.07 21.34
CA GLU A 36 10.20 -21.86 22.16
C GLU A 36 9.85 -22.15 23.62
N LEU A 37 10.58 -21.51 24.53
CA LEU A 37 10.38 -21.63 25.98
C LEU A 37 9.82 -20.31 26.52
N VAL A 38 8.56 -20.33 26.93
CA VAL A 38 7.83 -19.14 27.40
C VAL A 38 7.54 -19.28 28.89
N SER A 39 7.86 -18.27 29.68
CA SER A 39 7.52 -18.31 31.11
C SER A 39 6.02 -18.11 31.32
N ARG A 40 5.40 -18.86 32.23
CA ARG A 40 3.99 -18.62 32.63
C ARG A 40 3.75 -17.20 33.18
N SER A 41 4.79 -16.53 33.70
CA SER A 41 4.69 -15.16 34.25
C SER A 41 4.56 -14.04 33.20
N VAL A 42 4.55 -14.35 31.89
CA VAL A 42 4.41 -13.31 30.85
C VAL A 42 2.97 -12.80 30.74
N GLY A 43 2.84 -11.48 30.61
CA GLY A 43 1.56 -10.82 30.34
C GLY A 43 1.16 -10.87 28.86
N ALA A 44 0.07 -10.18 28.53
CA ALA A 44 -0.39 -9.99 27.15
C ALA A 44 0.64 -9.21 26.31
N GLY A 45 0.75 -9.51 25.02
CA GLY A 45 1.64 -8.83 24.09
C GLY A 45 3.11 -9.27 24.15
N HIS A 46 3.45 -10.27 24.95
CA HIS A 46 4.79 -10.86 24.94
C HIS A 46 5.04 -11.58 23.61
N VAL A 47 6.08 -11.18 22.89
CA VAL A 47 6.48 -11.81 21.62
C VAL A 47 7.19 -13.12 21.91
N VAL A 48 6.65 -14.21 21.37
CA VAL A 48 7.12 -15.59 21.56
C VAL A 48 8.07 -16.01 20.44
N ALA A 49 7.69 -15.71 19.20
CA ALA A 49 8.45 -16.07 18.01
C ALA A 49 8.14 -15.10 16.86
N LYS A 50 8.94 -15.15 15.80
CA LYS A 50 8.65 -14.46 14.54
C LYS A 50 8.83 -15.41 13.37
N VAL A 51 7.72 -15.76 12.71
CA VAL A 51 7.76 -16.48 11.43
C VAL A 51 8.25 -15.50 10.37
N ARG A 52 9.15 -15.96 9.50
CA ARG A 52 9.66 -15.18 8.38
C ARG A 52 9.54 -16.01 7.12
N ALA A 53 8.98 -15.41 6.08
CA ALA A 53 8.87 -15.99 4.76
C ALA A 53 9.28 -14.95 3.71
N VAL A 54 9.58 -15.42 2.51
CA VAL A 54 9.81 -14.62 1.31
C VAL A 54 9.10 -15.27 0.15
N ASP A 55 8.66 -14.47 -0.82
CA ASP A 55 8.18 -14.98 -2.10
C ASP A 55 9.11 -14.51 -3.23
N SER A 56 9.08 -15.22 -4.36
CA SER A 56 9.90 -14.91 -5.55
C SER A 56 9.09 -14.23 -6.66
N ASP A 57 7.76 -14.18 -6.55
CA ASP A 57 6.89 -13.44 -7.46
C ASP A 57 7.03 -11.91 -7.30
N SER A 58 6.29 -11.13 -8.10
CA SER A 58 6.39 -9.67 -8.11
C SER A 58 5.14 -8.97 -7.57
N GLY A 59 5.35 -7.85 -6.87
CA GLY A 59 4.28 -6.91 -6.52
C GLY A 59 3.25 -7.51 -5.57
N TYR A 60 2.00 -7.68 -6.06
CA TYR A 60 0.89 -8.17 -5.24
C TYR A 60 0.94 -9.69 -5.02
N ASN A 61 1.43 -10.46 -5.99
CA ASN A 61 1.59 -11.90 -5.87
C ASN A 61 2.46 -12.23 -4.65
N ALA A 62 3.65 -11.63 -4.57
CA ALA A 62 4.58 -11.75 -3.43
C ALA A 62 4.16 -11.06 -2.10
N TRP A 63 2.96 -10.48 -1.99
CA TRP A 63 2.51 -9.91 -0.71
C TRP A 63 2.08 -11.04 0.23
N LEU A 64 2.79 -11.19 1.36
CA LEU A 64 2.52 -12.25 2.33
C LEU A 64 1.59 -11.81 3.47
N SER A 65 0.64 -12.68 3.80
CA SER A 65 -0.21 -12.62 4.99
C SER A 65 -0.01 -13.84 5.89
N TYR A 66 -0.25 -13.67 7.19
CA TYR A 66 0.01 -14.67 8.23
C TYR A 66 -1.25 -14.93 9.07
N GLU A 67 -1.65 -16.20 9.17
CA GLU A 67 -2.81 -16.64 9.97
C GLU A 67 -2.41 -17.77 10.92
N LEU A 68 -2.96 -17.77 12.13
CA LEU A 68 -2.80 -18.90 13.07
C LEU A 68 -3.99 -19.85 12.88
N GLN A 69 -3.72 -21.05 12.36
CA GLN A 69 -4.77 -22.05 12.18
C GLN A 69 -5.40 -22.45 13.53
N LEU A 70 -6.71 -22.68 13.51
CA LEU A 70 -7.46 -23.05 14.70
C LEU A 70 -7.15 -24.50 15.11
N ASN A 71 -6.94 -24.73 16.39
CA ASN A 71 -6.75 -26.08 16.94
C ASN A 71 -8.05 -26.88 16.80
N GLU A 72 -7.95 -28.19 16.54
CA GLU A 72 -9.08 -29.13 16.36
C GLU A 72 -10.09 -29.11 17.53
N ASN A 73 -9.63 -28.69 18.72
CA ASN A 73 -10.43 -28.60 19.95
C ASN A 73 -11.41 -27.41 19.97
N GLY A 74 -11.35 -26.48 19.00
CA GLY A 74 -12.13 -25.23 18.99
C GLY A 74 -11.79 -24.23 20.12
N ALA A 75 -10.88 -24.59 21.02
CA ALA A 75 -10.45 -23.75 22.12
C ALA A 75 -9.65 -22.53 21.61
N ARG A 76 -9.95 -21.34 22.13
CA ARG A 76 -9.24 -20.11 21.80
C ARG A 76 -7.79 -20.19 22.29
N SER A 77 -6.84 -20.20 21.34
CA SER A 77 -5.41 -20.15 21.64
C SER A 77 -5.06 -18.87 22.42
N PRO A 78 -4.19 -18.93 23.45
CA PRO A 78 -3.68 -17.74 24.13
C PRO A 78 -2.61 -17.00 23.31
N PHE A 79 -2.43 -17.36 22.04
CA PHE A 79 -1.50 -16.73 21.10
C PHE A 79 -2.23 -16.19 19.87
N ARG A 80 -1.67 -15.13 19.27
CA ARG A 80 -2.05 -14.56 17.98
C ARG A 80 -0.80 -14.41 17.12
N VAL A 81 -0.96 -14.33 15.80
CA VAL A 81 0.08 -13.88 14.87
C VAL A 81 -0.29 -12.51 14.28
N GLY A 82 0.69 -11.65 14.07
CA GLY A 82 0.49 -10.37 13.38
C GLY A 82 0.36 -10.57 11.86
N LEU A 83 -0.78 -10.17 11.29
CA LEU A 83 -1.21 -10.46 9.92
C LEU A 83 -0.16 -10.20 8.82
N TYR A 84 0.67 -9.16 8.97
CA TYR A 84 1.73 -8.82 8.01
C TYR A 84 3.13 -8.81 8.62
N THR A 85 3.28 -9.16 9.91
CA THR A 85 4.57 -9.14 10.61
C THR A 85 5.12 -10.53 10.90
N GLY A 86 4.27 -11.57 10.90
CA GLY A 86 4.63 -12.92 11.32
C GLY A 86 4.98 -13.05 12.81
N GLU A 87 4.77 -12.00 13.61
CA GLU A 87 5.09 -11.99 15.04
C GLU A 87 4.01 -12.70 15.85
N ILE A 88 4.39 -13.80 16.50
CA ILE A 88 3.55 -14.55 17.40
C ILE A 88 3.65 -13.91 18.78
N SER A 89 2.50 -13.52 19.35
CA SER A 89 2.44 -12.89 20.68
C SER A 89 1.29 -13.44 21.53
N THR A 90 1.44 -13.34 22.85
CA THR A 90 0.38 -13.70 23.79
C THR A 90 -0.81 -12.73 23.70
N THR A 91 -2.03 -13.24 23.79
CA THR A 91 -3.26 -12.43 23.80
C THR A 91 -3.68 -12.00 25.20
N ARG A 92 -3.34 -12.79 26.21
CA ARG A 92 -3.57 -12.57 27.65
C ARG A 92 -2.38 -13.09 28.46
N ALA A 93 -2.42 -12.93 29.80
CA ALA A 93 -1.53 -13.67 30.69
C ALA A 93 -1.79 -15.19 30.57
N LEU A 94 -0.77 -16.00 30.83
CA LEU A 94 -0.85 -17.46 30.81
C LEU A 94 -1.23 -17.99 32.20
N GLU A 95 -2.20 -18.90 32.25
CA GLU A 95 -2.77 -19.42 33.49
C GLU A 95 -2.23 -20.84 33.79
N GLU A 96 -2.41 -21.32 35.02
CA GLU A 96 -2.03 -22.70 35.38
C GLU A 96 -2.86 -23.74 34.59
N ALA A 97 -4.12 -23.41 34.32
CA ALA A 97 -5.04 -24.22 33.52
C ALA A 97 -4.67 -24.28 32.01
N ASP A 98 -3.77 -23.42 31.52
CA ASP A 98 -3.27 -23.52 30.15
C ASP A 98 -2.38 -24.75 29.96
N ALA A 99 -2.58 -25.42 28.81
CA ALA A 99 -1.80 -26.58 28.42
C ALA A 99 -0.28 -26.28 28.48
N PRO A 100 0.54 -27.14 29.09
CA PRO A 100 1.99 -26.87 29.24
C PRO A 100 2.75 -26.87 27.91
N ARG A 101 2.12 -27.32 26.82
CA ARG A 101 2.68 -27.32 25.46
C ARG A 101 1.61 -26.92 24.46
N HIS A 102 1.96 -26.04 23.53
CA HIS A 102 1.11 -25.62 22.42
C HIS A 102 1.82 -25.86 21.09
N ARG A 103 1.10 -26.42 20.11
CA ARG A 103 1.54 -26.52 18.72
C ARG A 103 0.80 -25.47 17.92
N LEU A 104 1.51 -24.45 17.46
CA LEU A 104 0.98 -23.33 16.69
C LEU A 104 1.29 -23.56 15.21
N LEU A 105 0.27 -23.71 14.39
CA LEU A 105 0.39 -23.81 12.93
C LEU A 105 0.12 -22.44 12.32
N VAL A 106 1.17 -21.75 11.91
CA VAL A 106 1.08 -20.45 11.22
C VAL A 106 1.07 -20.71 9.72
N LEU A 107 -0.07 -20.45 9.09
CA LEU A 107 -0.20 -20.42 7.65
C LEU A 107 0.36 -19.09 7.14
N VAL A 108 1.28 -19.16 6.19
CA VAL A 108 1.72 -18.03 5.37
C VAL A 108 1.06 -18.19 4.02
N LYS A 109 0.37 -17.15 3.57
CA LYS A 109 -0.37 -17.11 2.32
C LYS A 109 0.10 -15.92 1.50
N ASP A 110 0.35 -16.14 0.22
CA ASP A 110 0.55 -15.07 -0.75
C ASP A 110 -0.77 -14.32 -1.04
N HIS A 111 -0.75 -13.47 -2.06
CA HIS A 111 -1.93 -12.68 -2.47
C HIS A 111 -2.29 -12.83 -3.95
N GLY A 112 -1.61 -13.69 -4.71
CA GLY A 112 -2.01 -14.00 -6.08
C GLY A 112 -3.19 -14.95 -6.19
N GLU A 113 -3.53 -15.33 -7.43
CA GLU A 113 -4.72 -16.12 -7.76
C GLU A 113 -4.37 -17.26 -8.75
N PRO A 114 -4.54 -18.54 -8.38
CA PRO A 114 -4.94 -19.02 -7.05
C PRO A 114 -3.82 -18.82 -6.03
N PRO A 115 -4.16 -18.56 -4.75
CA PRO A 115 -3.14 -18.31 -3.75
C PRO A 115 -2.41 -19.57 -3.31
N LEU A 116 -1.09 -19.47 -3.16
CA LEU A 116 -0.19 -20.49 -2.67
C LEU A 116 0.19 -20.22 -1.20
N THR A 117 0.68 -21.26 -0.53
CA THR A 117 0.88 -21.23 0.93
C THR A 117 2.08 -22.05 1.40
N ALA A 118 2.58 -21.68 2.58
CA ALA A 118 3.46 -22.53 3.40
C ALA A 118 3.03 -22.51 4.87
N THR A 119 3.41 -23.53 5.64
CA THR A 119 2.98 -23.67 7.05
C THR A 119 4.17 -23.81 8.00
N ALA A 120 4.27 -22.94 8.98
CA ALA A 120 5.26 -22.98 10.06
C ALA A 120 4.65 -23.57 11.35
N THR A 121 5.29 -24.59 11.93
CA THR A 121 4.90 -25.26 13.19
C THR A 121 5.72 -24.80 14.41
N VAL A 122 5.29 -23.76 15.15
CA VAL A 122 5.97 -23.34 16.40
C VAL A 122 5.48 -24.19 17.58
N LEU A 123 6.41 -24.80 18.30
CA LEU A 123 6.18 -25.63 19.48
C LEU A 123 6.54 -24.82 20.74
N VAL A 124 5.53 -24.27 21.41
CA VAL A 124 5.72 -23.48 22.63
C VAL A 124 5.61 -24.39 23.84
N SER A 125 6.62 -24.41 24.71
CA SER A 125 6.55 -25.07 26.02
C SER A 125 6.53 -24.03 27.14
N LEU A 126 5.56 -24.15 28.04
CA LEU A 126 5.38 -23.25 29.17
C LEU A 126 6.24 -23.71 30.34
N VAL A 127 7.05 -22.81 30.87
CA VAL A 127 7.99 -23.07 31.97
C VAL A 127 7.78 -22.10 33.12
N GLU A 128 8.19 -22.50 34.32
CA GLU A 128 8.02 -21.67 35.50
C GLU A 128 8.97 -20.45 35.51
N SER A 129 8.60 -19.41 36.24
CA SER A 129 9.39 -18.17 36.32
C SER A 129 10.80 -18.45 36.86
N GLY A 130 11.81 -18.26 36.00
CA GLY A 130 13.22 -18.55 36.28
C GLY A 130 13.83 -19.70 35.49
N GLN A 131 13.03 -20.58 34.87
CA GLN A 131 13.53 -21.66 33.99
C GLN A 131 13.47 -21.34 32.50
N ALA A 132 12.72 -20.32 32.08
CA ALA A 132 12.82 -19.80 30.72
C ALA A 132 14.25 -19.26 30.50
N PRO A 133 14.94 -19.63 29.41
CA PRO A 133 16.09 -18.86 28.97
C PRO A 133 15.60 -17.43 28.77
N LYS A 134 16.17 -16.47 29.51
CA LYS A 134 15.87 -15.06 29.30
C LYS A 134 16.22 -14.77 27.85
N ALA A 135 15.21 -14.56 26.99
CA ALA A 135 15.40 -14.19 25.60
C ALA A 135 16.36 -13.00 25.58
N SER A 136 17.58 -13.23 25.08
CA SER A 136 18.71 -12.39 25.43
C SER A 136 18.48 -10.98 24.90
N SER A 137 18.26 -10.02 25.81
CA SER A 137 18.44 -8.63 25.49
C SER A 137 19.91 -8.44 25.10
N ARG A 138 20.12 -8.20 23.79
CA ARG A 138 21.41 -8.18 23.06
C ARG A 138 21.88 -9.57 22.58
N VAL A 139 21.41 -9.93 21.39
CA VAL A 139 22.35 -10.20 20.28
C VAL A 139 22.64 -8.87 19.58
N LEU A 140 23.24 -7.93 20.32
CA LEU A 140 24.03 -6.86 19.73
C LEU A 140 25.44 -7.43 19.47
N VAL A 141 25.50 -8.46 18.62
CA VAL A 141 26.78 -8.91 18.05
C VAL A 141 27.27 -7.73 17.22
N GLY A 142 28.43 -7.21 17.59
CA GLY A 142 28.96 -5.97 17.04
C GLY A 142 29.35 -6.10 15.57
N ILE A 143 28.40 -5.87 14.65
CA ILE A 143 28.71 -5.30 13.34
C ILE A 143 28.66 -3.78 13.51
N SER A 144 29.78 -3.23 13.97
CA SER A 144 30.02 -1.79 14.11
C SER A 144 30.18 -1.13 12.73
N SER A 145 29.09 -1.08 11.95
CA SER A 145 29.00 -0.30 10.70
C SER A 145 27.57 -0.03 10.21
N SER A 146 26.58 -0.88 10.50
CA SER A 146 25.24 -0.79 9.87
C SER A 146 24.24 0.15 10.58
N GLY A 147 24.35 0.34 11.90
CA GLY A 147 23.41 1.17 12.67
C GLY A 147 23.46 2.67 12.37
N LYS A 148 24.59 3.18 11.84
CA LYS A 148 24.64 4.56 11.30
C LYS A 148 23.89 4.64 9.98
N ALA A 149 24.13 3.71 9.05
CA ALA A 149 23.57 3.75 7.71
C ALA A 149 22.03 3.74 7.67
N ALA A 150 21.35 2.96 8.51
CA ALA A 150 19.89 2.92 8.50
C ALA A 150 19.23 4.24 8.97
N VAL A 151 19.81 4.90 9.98
CA VAL A 151 19.33 6.21 10.46
C VAL A 151 19.69 7.30 9.44
N ASP A 152 20.87 7.21 8.84
CA ASP A 152 21.38 8.14 7.83
C ASP A 152 20.52 8.09 6.54
N VAL A 153 20.21 6.89 6.02
CA VAL A 153 19.32 6.71 4.85
C VAL A 153 17.92 7.28 5.12
N ASN A 154 17.33 7.00 6.28
CA ASN A 154 16.01 7.56 6.63
C ASN A 154 16.07 9.09 6.78
N ALA A 155 17.15 9.63 7.35
CA ALA A 155 17.36 11.08 7.42
C ALA A 155 17.54 11.72 6.04
N TYR A 156 18.34 11.12 5.14
CA TYR A 156 18.46 11.58 3.75
C TYR A 156 17.12 11.56 3.02
N LEU A 157 16.29 10.54 3.25
CA LEU A 157 14.97 10.43 2.62
C LEU A 157 14.04 11.58 3.07
N ILE A 158 14.04 11.91 4.36
CA ILE A 158 13.31 13.08 4.91
C ILE A 158 13.86 14.39 4.31
N ILE A 159 15.19 14.59 4.32
CA ILE A 159 15.83 15.79 3.79
C ILE A 159 15.51 15.99 2.30
N ALA A 160 15.57 14.92 1.50
CA ALA A 160 15.26 14.96 0.07
C ALA A 160 13.80 15.36 -0.19
N ILE A 161 12.85 14.78 0.54
CA ILE A 161 11.42 15.11 0.42
C ILE A 161 11.17 16.58 0.82
N CYS A 162 11.76 17.03 1.94
CA CYS A 162 11.66 18.43 2.37
C CYS A 162 12.26 19.41 1.34
N ALA A 163 13.41 19.07 0.74
CA ALA A 163 14.07 19.92 -0.26
C ALA A 163 13.26 20.03 -1.55
N VAL A 164 12.75 18.91 -2.09
CA VAL A 164 11.92 18.88 -3.30
C VAL A 164 10.60 19.63 -3.08
N SER A 165 9.94 19.42 -1.93
CA SER A 165 8.72 20.14 -1.56
C SER A 165 8.96 21.65 -1.45
N SER A 166 10.03 22.06 -0.77
CA SER A 166 10.39 23.49 -0.63
C SER A 166 10.70 24.15 -1.98
N LEU A 167 11.40 23.45 -2.86
CA LEU A 167 11.72 23.94 -4.22
C LEU A 167 10.46 24.09 -5.07
N LEU A 168 9.53 23.13 -5.00
CA LEU A 168 8.25 23.20 -5.70
C LEU A 168 7.40 24.38 -5.21
N VAL A 169 7.29 24.57 -3.89
CA VAL A 169 6.57 25.72 -3.31
C VAL A 169 7.22 27.04 -3.72
N LEU A 170 8.55 27.15 -3.67
CA LEU A 170 9.27 28.34 -4.11
C LEU A 170 9.04 28.65 -5.60
N LEU A 171 9.07 27.62 -6.46
CA LEU A 171 8.79 27.76 -7.89
C LEU A 171 7.35 28.25 -8.15
N LEU A 172 6.36 27.72 -7.42
CA LEU A 172 4.97 28.13 -7.52
C LEU A 172 4.76 29.57 -7.03
N LEU A 173 5.41 29.98 -5.94
CA LEU A 173 5.39 31.35 -5.43
C LEU A 173 6.07 32.32 -6.40
N LEU A 174 7.21 31.95 -6.98
CA LEU A 174 7.91 32.75 -7.99
C LEU A 174 7.05 32.88 -9.26
N TYR A 175 6.43 31.78 -9.71
CA TYR A 175 5.51 31.80 -10.85
C TYR A 175 4.31 32.71 -10.58
N ALA A 176 3.68 32.62 -9.40
CA ALA A 176 2.60 33.52 -9.01
C ALA A 176 3.06 35.00 -8.99
N ALA A 177 4.21 35.29 -8.37
CA ALA A 177 4.78 36.63 -8.32
C ALA A 177 5.11 37.19 -9.71
N LEU A 178 5.69 36.39 -10.61
CA LEU A 178 5.94 36.78 -12.01
C LEU A 178 4.63 37.02 -12.76
N ARG A 179 3.61 36.18 -12.57
CA ARG A 179 2.29 36.34 -13.20
C ARG A 179 1.54 37.58 -12.68
N CYS A 180 1.69 37.92 -11.40
CA CYS A 180 1.17 39.16 -10.82
C CYS A 180 1.97 40.40 -11.26
N SER A 181 3.29 40.28 -11.42
CA SER A 181 4.16 41.36 -11.92
C SER A 181 3.99 41.61 -13.42
N MET A 182 3.36 40.69 -14.15
CA MET A 182 2.99 40.83 -15.56
C MET A 182 1.55 41.38 -15.74
N ALA A 183 0.96 41.94 -14.69
CA ALA A 183 -0.20 42.83 -14.80
C ALA A 183 0.27 44.26 -15.17
N PRO A 184 -0.23 44.88 -16.26
CA PRO A 184 0.24 46.21 -16.67
C PRO A 184 -0.16 47.30 -15.67
N THR A 185 0.74 48.28 -15.51
CA THR A 185 0.48 49.54 -14.81
C THR A 185 -0.51 50.42 -15.58
N GLU A 186 -1.68 50.70 -15.00
CA GLU A 186 -2.56 51.81 -15.39
C GLU A 186 -2.39 52.98 -14.39
N GLY A 187 -2.33 54.20 -14.91
CA GLY A 187 -1.93 55.41 -14.17
C GLY A 187 -3.07 56.13 -13.42
N VAL A 188 -2.66 57.12 -12.63
CA VAL A 188 -3.53 57.98 -11.80
C VAL A 188 -4.28 59.04 -12.63
N CYS A 189 -5.58 59.25 -12.41
CA CYS A 189 -6.20 60.59 -12.19
C CYS A 189 -7.75 60.65 -11.98
N THR A 190 -8.18 60.79 -10.70
CA THR A 190 -9.30 61.70 -10.25
C THR A 190 -10.78 61.27 -10.59
N PRO A 191 -11.86 61.88 -10.01
CA PRO A 191 -12.89 61.06 -9.35
C PRO A 191 -14.35 61.28 -9.80
N GLY A 192 -15.03 60.22 -10.23
CA GLY A 192 -16.48 60.18 -10.51
C GLY A 192 -17.27 59.38 -9.46
N LYS A 193 -18.39 59.94 -8.97
CA LYS A 193 -19.30 59.28 -8.00
C LYS A 193 -20.04 58.07 -8.60
N PRO A 194 -20.50 57.11 -7.78
CA PRO A 194 -20.94 55.79 -8.26
C PRO A 194 -22.31 55.83 -8.92
N MET A 195 -22.51 54.96 -9.91
CA MET A 195 -23.85 54.59 -10.38
C MET A 195 -24.05 53.07 -10.29
N LEU A 196 -25.15 52.70 -9.66
CA LEU A 196 -25.51 51.34 -9.27
C LEU A 196 -26.37 50.70 -10.36
N VAL A 197 -25.95 49.57 -10.91
CA VAL A 197 -26.82 48.65 -11.67
C VAL A 197 -26.42 47.20 -11.39
N CYS A 198 -27.31 46.45 -10.78
CA CYS A 198 -27.27 44.99 -10.79
C CYS A 198 -28.10 44.48 -11.98
N SER A 199 -27.62 43.48 -12.72
CA SER A 199 -28.22 42.12 -12.70
C SER A 199 -27.71 41.19 -13.81
N SER A 200 -27.28 40.01 -13.35
CA SER A 200 -27.58 38.67 -13.87
C SER A 200 -27.35 38.26 -15.35
N ALA A 201 -26.76 37.07 -15.44
CA ALA A 201 -27.14 35.94 -16.32
C ALA A 201 -26.68 35.90 -17.80
N VAL A 202 -25.68 35.03 -18.01
CA VAL A 202 -25.57 34.05 -19.10
C VAL A 202 -25.57 34.58 -20.55
N GLY A 203 -24.40 34.53 -21.19
CA GLY A 203 -24.24 34.67 -22.64
C GLY A 203 -22.88 34.14 -23.10
N SER A 204 -22.88 33.13 -23.98
CA SER A 204 -21.69 32.39 -24.39
C SER A 204 -21.09 32.88 -25.72
N TRP A 205 -19.74 32.88 -25.78
CA TRP A 205 -18.87 32.57 -26.94
C TRP A 205 -19.20 33.08 -28.36
N SER A 206 -18.23 33.82 -28.93
CA SER A 206 -17.86 33.82 -30.37
C SER A 206 -16.47 34.48 -30.51
N CYS A 207 -15.66 34.28 -31.56
CA CYS A 207 -15.92 33.76 -32.91
C CYS A 207 -14.65 33.12 -33.55
N SER A 208 -14.82 32.58 -34.76
CA SER A 208 -13.87 32.43 -35.88
C SER A 208 -13.14 31.07 -35.96
N GLN A 209 -13.19 30.28 -37.04
CA GLN A 209 -13.67 30.45 -38.43
C GLN A 209 -13.89 29.04 -39.09
N HIS A 210 -14.21 28.77 -40.37
CA HIS A 210 -14.28 29.50 -41.65
C HIS A 210 -15.30 28.81 -42.63
N ARG A 211 -15.61 29.49 -43.76
CA ARG A 211 -16.18 28.96 -45.04
C ARG A 211 -17.68 28.58 -45.14
N ARG A 212 -18.22 28.92 -46.32
CA ARG A 212 -19.64 28.81 -46.76
C ARG A 212 -19.85 27.60 -47.67
N GLN A 213 -21.05 27.02 -47.69
CA GLN A 213 -21.97 27.04 -48.85
C GLN A 213 -23.36 26.47 -48.48
N ARG A 214 -24.28 26.33 -49.44
CA ARG A 214 -25.73 26.62 -49.27
C ARG A 214 -26.65 25.45 -49.66
N CYS A 215 -27.91 25.53 -49.21
CA CYS A 215 -29.13 24.88 -49.73
C CYS A 215 -29.53 23.46 -49.26
N ALA A 216 -30.44 23.44 -48.27
CA ALA A 216 -31.84 22.98 -48.37
C ALA A 216 -32.26 21.53 -48.75
N LEU A 217 -33.11 20.99 -47.85
CA LEU A 217 -34.28 20.12 -48.04
C LEU A 217 -34.09 18.62 -48.41
N GLY A 218 -34.64 17.74 -47.56
CA GLY A 218 -34.89 16.33 -47.89
C GLY A 218 -34.95 15.39 -46.68
N ARG A 219 -36.15 15.05 -46.21
CA ARG A 219 -36.43 13.75 -45.53
C ARG A 219 -36.84 12.75 -46.64
N PRO A 220 -36.48 11.46 -46.55
CA PRO A 220 -37.38 10.54 -45.86
C PRO A 220 -36.70 9.40 -45.07
N HIS A 221 -37.57 8.56 -44.49
CA HIS A 221 -37.31 7.32 -43.74
C HIS A 221 -36.40 6.29 -44.41
N LEU A 222 -35.67 5.50 -43.60
CA LEU A 222 -35.67 4.02 -43.62
C LEU A 222 -35.04 3.43 -42.34
N ARG A 223 -35.52 2.25 -41.93
CA ARG A 223 -35.01 1.32 -40.87
C ARG A 223 -34.61 0.00 -41.60
N PRO A 224 -34.11 -1.06 -40.92
CA PRO A 224 -33.13 -1.15 -39.81
C PRO A 224 -32.08 -2.29 -40.03
N THR A 225 -30.94 -2.21 -39.34
CA THR A 225 -30.01 -3.32 -39.01
C THR A 225 -28.98 -2.76 -38.01
N SER A 226 -28.34 -3.46 -37.07
CA SER A 226 -28.50 -4.73 -36.35
C SER A 226 -27.23 -4.83 -35.49
N TRP A 227 -27.38 -4.87 -34.16
CA TRP A 227 -26.40 -5.32 -33.15
C TRP A 227 -24.91 -4.89 -33.23
N LEU A 228 -24.45 -4.16 -32.22
CA LEU A 228 -23.60 -4.75 -31.16
C LEU A 228 -23.43 -3.77 -29.99
N SER A 229 -23.67 -4.27 -28.78
CA SER A 229 -23.57 -3.48 -27.54
C SER A 229 -22.13 -3.43 -27.03
N VAL A 230 -21.65 -2.24 -26.68
CA VAL A 230 -20.42 -2.03 -25.92
C VAL A 230 -20.79 -1.35 -24.60
N PRO A 231 -20.57 -1.96 -23.43
CA PRO A 231 -20.69 -1.27 -22.16
C PRO A 231 -19.44 -0.42 -21.92
N ALA A 232 -19.64 0.88 -21.69
CA ALA A 232 -18.57 1.81 -21.38
C ALA A 232 -18.39 1.98 -19.86
N PHE A 233 -17.14 2.11 -19.43
CA PHE A 233 -16.69 2.95 -18.30
C PHE A 233 -17.64 3.11 -17.10
N HIS A 234 -17.54 2.20 -16.14
CA HIS A 234 -17.95 2.46 -14.75
C HIS A 234 -16.88 2.13 -13.69
N HIS A 235 -15.78 1.47 -14.06
CA HIS A 235 -14.85 0.88 -13.09
C HIS A 235 -13.67 1.77 -12.63
N VAL A 236 -13.51 2.97 -13.20
CA VAL A 236 -12.36 3.87 -12.94
C VAL A 236 -12.67 4.89 -11.83
N GLN A 237 -13.93 5.32 -11.69
CA GLN A 237 -14.32 6.33 -10.71
C GLN A 237 -14.30 5.80 -9.25
N GLU A 238 -14.51 4.49 -9.07
CA GLU A 238 -14.67 3.87 -7.75
C GLU A 238 -13.32 3.59 -7.06
N GLN A 239 -12.24 3.37 -7.83
CA GLN A 239 -10.88 3.18 -7.30
C GLN A 239 -10.27 4.51 -6.77
N GLU A 240 -10.51 5.63 -7.43
CA GLU A 240 -10.07 6.98 -6.99
C GLU A 240 -10.64 7.35 -5.60
N MET A 241 -11.92 7.01 -5.37
CA MET A 241 -12.58 7.32 -4.09
C MET A 241 -12.07 6.42 -2.94
N GLN A 242 -11.74 5.17 -3.24
CA GLN A 242 -11.14 4.22 -2.29
C GLN A 242 -9.74 4.68 -1.85
N ALA A 243 -8.90 5.13 -2.80
CA ALA A 243 -7.55 5.62 -2.53
C ALA A 243 -7.54 6.91 -1.70
N SER A 244 -8.42 7.87 -2.02
CA SER A 244 -8.58 9.11 -1.25
C SER A 244 -8.99 8.86 0.21
N SER A 245 -9.84 7.85 0.45
CA SER A 245 -10.27 7.48 1.80
C SER A 245 -9.10 6.95 2.65
N GLN A 246 -8.21 6.12 2.10
CA GLN A 246 -7.05 5.61 2.84
C GLN A 246 -5.99 6.69 3.12
N ILE A 247 -5.77 7.63 2.20
CA ILE A 247 -4.87 8.78 2.42
C ILE A 247 -5.41 9.68 3.55
N LEU A 248 -6.72 9.90 3.61
CA LEU A 248 -7.34 10.70 4.68
C LEU A 248 -7.21 10.01 6.05
N MET A 249 -7.40 8.69 6.12
CA MET A 249 -7.22 7.90 7.35
C MET A 249 -5.78 7.91 7.86
N LEU A 250 -4.78 7.78 6.97
CA LEU A 250 -3.36 7.92 7.31
C LEU A 250 -3.03 9.33 7.83
N THR A 251 -3.68 10.37 7.30
CA THR A 251 -3.46 11.76 7.75
C THR A 251 -4.06 12.03 9.14
N MET A 252 -5.13 11.35 9.52
CA MET A 252 -5.71 11.45 10.87
C MET A 252 -4.96 10.65 11.94
N ALA A 253 -4.15 9.65 11.55
CA ALA A 253 -3.36 8.85 12.49
C ALA A 253 -2.07 9.52 12.98
N PHE A 254 -1.69 10.68 12.42
CA PHE A 254 -0.45 11.40 12.70
C PHE A 254 -0.67 12.81 13.27
N LYS A 255 -1.77 13.03 14.01
CA LYS A 255 -2.07 14.31 14.66
C LYS A 255 -2.60 14.13 16.08
#